data_AF-A0A1V0DB82-F1
#
_entry.id   AF-A0A1V0DB82-F1
#
_cell.length_a   1.000
_cell.length_b   1.000
_cell.length_c   1.000
_cell.angle_alpha   90.00
_cell.angle_beta   90.00
_cell.angle_gamma   90.00
#
_symmetry.space_group_name_H-M   'P 1'
#
loop_
_entity.id
_entity.type
_entity.pdbx_description
1 polymer ?
#
loop_
_entity_poly.entity_id
_entity_poly.type
_entity_poly.pdbx_seq_one_letter_code
_entity_poly.pdbx_strand_id
1 'polypeptide(L)'
;MEPVPAAVGEAERRAEEALRRQVEGERPEVPVATHTRKGVPGRVIVETAEALGSDLIVMATHGRSGLRRLLLGSVTERVLHRVPCPLLVVKSFGHSLRAQPATARARETTAG
;
A
#
# COMPACT_ATOMS: atom_id res chain seq x y z
N MET A 1 -6.71 -4.12 32.18
CA MET A 1 -6.06 -4.15 30.85
C MET A 1 -4.73 -4.86 31.06
N GLU A 2 -4.59 -6.11 30.57
CA GLU A 2 -3.31 -6.80 30.68
C GLU A 2 -2.22 -6.05 29.91
N PRO A 3 -0.98 -6.01 30.43
CA PRO A 3 0.12 -5.38 29.72
C PRO A 3 0.38 -6.12 28.41
N VAL A 4 0.38 -5.38 27.30
CA VAL A 4 0.78 -5.90 26.00
C VAL A 4 2.22 -6.43 26.12
N PRO A 5 2.50 -7.70 25.77
CA PRO A 5 3.86 -8.24 25.85
C PRO A 5 4.85 -7.34 25.12
N ALA A 6 6.03 -7.10 25.71
CA ALA A 6 7.02 -6.14 25.18
C ALA A 6 7.37 -6.37 23.69
N ALA A 7 7.46 -7.64 23.28
CA ALA A 7 7.70 -8.04 21.88
C ALA A 7 6.59 -7.56 20.91
N VAL A 8 5.35 -7.52 21.38
CA VAL A 8 4.18 -7.08 20.61
C VAL A 8 4.18 -5.55 20.50
N GLY A 9 4.73 -4.82 21.47
CA GLY A 9 4.99 -3.38 21.37
C GLY A 9 6.16 -3.04 20.41
N GLU A 10 7.22 -3.86 20.40
CA GLU A 10 8.37 -3.67 19.49
C GLU A 10 8.01 -3.89 18.02
N ALA A 11 7.25 -4.93 17.72
CA ALA A 11 6.80 -5.21 16.35
C ALA A 11 5.95 -4.06 15.79
N GLU A 12 5.12 -3.47 16.64
CA GLU A 12 4.26 -2.34 16.31
C GLU A 12 5.07 -1.08 15.99
N ARG A 13 6.01 -0.72 16.88
CA ARG A 13 6.92 0.42 16.66
C ARG A 13 7.73 0.26 15.38
N ARG A 14 8.24 -0.95 15.11
CA ARG A 14 8.98 -1.24 13.88
C ARG A 14 8.10 -1.08 12.65
N ALA A 15 6.84 -1.52 12.70
CA ALA A 15 5.89 -1.39 11.60
C ALA A 15 5.53 0.08 11.34
N GLU A 16 5.27 0.85 12.40
CA GLU A 16 4.99 2.29 12.32
C GLU A 16 6.19 3.05 11.74
N GLU A 17 7.40 2.78 12.23
CA GLU A 17 8.61 3.40 11.71
C GLU A 17 8.87 3.05 10.25
N ALA A 18 8.69 1.79 9.86
CA ALA A 18 8.86 1.35 8.47
C ALA A 18 7.87 2.05 7.53
N LEU A 19 6.60 2.18 7.96
CA LEU A 19 5.57 2.87 7.18
C LEU A 19 5.89 4.37 7.05
N ARG A 20 6.28 5.02 8.15
CA ARG A 20 6.69 6.44 8.14
C ARG A 20 7.85 6.68 7.18
N ARG A 21 8.92 5.88 7.27
CA ARG A 21 10.09 6.00 6.37
C ARG A 21 9.71 5.83 4.90
N GLN A 22 8.78 4.93 4.60
CA GLN A 22 8.32 4.73 3.22
C GLN A 22 7.58 5.96 2.68
N VAL A 23 6.67 6.55 3.46
CA VAL A 23 5.93 7.76 3.05
C VAL A 23 6.87 8.96 2.89
N GLU A 24 7.82 9.14 3.82
CA GLU A 24 8.83 10.21 3.75
C GLU A 24 9.72 10.08 2.50
N GLY A 25 10.09 8.85 2.13
CA GLY A 25 10.90 8.57 0.93
C GLY A 25 10.17 8.86 -0.39
N GLU A 26 8.86 8.62 -0.44
CA GLU A 26 8.04 8.79 -1.65
C GLU A 26 7.61 10.24 -1.91
N ARG A 27 7.69 11.12 -0.89
CA ARG A 27 7.33 12.55 -0.96
C ARG A 27 6.00 12.79 -1.70
N PRO A 28 4.87 12.31 -1.15
CA PRO A 28 3.58 12.40 -1.83
C PRO A 28 3.15 13.85 -2.05
N GLU A 29 2.55 14.11 -3.22
CA GLU A 29 1.96 15.41 -3.57
C GLU A 29 0.58 15.64 -2.95
N VAL A 30 0.02 14.60 -2.33
CA VAL A 30 -1.30 14.59 -1.70
C VAL A 30 -1.18 14.37 -0.19
N PRO A 31 -2.15 14.82 0.62
CA PRO A 31 -2.19 14.49 2.04
C PRO A 31 -2.20 12.98 2.26
N VAL A 32 -1.32 12.48 3.12
CA VAL A 32 -1.23 11.06 3.48
C VAL A 32 -1.34 10.91 4.98
N ALA A 33 -2.29 10.07 5.41
CA ALA A 33 -2.38 9.58 6.78
C ALA A 33 -1.92 8.12 6.83
N THR A 34 -1.12 7.77 7.83
CA THR A 34 -0.64 6.40 8.04
C THR A 34 -1.38 5.76 9.21
N HIS A 35 -1.65 4.46 9.09
CA HIS A 35 -2.32 3.69 10.13
C HIS A 35 -1.62 2.35 10.33
N THR A 36 -1.22 2.08 11.57
CA THR A 36 -0.76 0.76 12.02
C THR A 36 -1.82 0.16 12.94
N ARG A 37 -2.13 -1.11 12.73
CA ARG A 37 -3.17 -1.85 13.46
C ARG A 37 -2.70 -3.29 13.69
N LYS A 38 -3.11 -3.86 14.82
CA LYS A 38 -2.87 -5.28 15.15
C LYS A 38 -4.12 -6.12 14.89
N GLY A 39 -3.92 -7.34 14.41
CA GLY A 39 -4.97 -8.33 14.24
C GLY A 39 -4.83 -9.14 12.96
N VAL A 40 -5.92 -9.80 12.56
CA VAL A 40 -5.98 -10.56 11.30
C VAL A 40 -6.07 -9.57 10.13
N PRO A 41 -5.11 -9.54 9.19
CA PRO A 41 -4.99 -8.46 8.21
C PRO A 41 -6.27 -8.18 7.42
N GLY A 42 -6.92 -9.21 6.86
CA GLY A 42 -8.15 -9.02 6.08
C GLY A 42 -9.32 -8.44 6.88
N ARG A 43 -9.44 -8.79 8.16
CA ARG A 43 -10.46 -8.24 9.06
C ARG A 43 -10.15 -6.77 9.38
N VAL A 44 -8.92 -6.52 9.79
CA VAL A 44 -8.48 -5.18 10.21
C VAL A 44 -8.53 -4.18 9.06
N ILE A 45 -8.22 -4.59 7.82
CA ILE A 45 -8.35 -3.74 6.63
C ILE A 45 -9.80 -3.31 6.42
N VAL A 46 -10.75 -4.25 6.49
CA VAL A 46 -12.19 -3.97 6.33
C VAL A 46 -12.69 -3.03 7.44
N GLU A 47 -12.42 -3.36 8.71
CA GLU A 47 -12.82 -2.53 9.85
C GLU A 47 -12.23 -1.12 9.78
N THR A 48 -10.98 -0.99 9.29
CA THR A 48 -10.33 0.32 9.12
C THR A 48 -10.99 1.11 7.98
N ALA A 49 -11.30 0.46 6.85
CA ALA A 49 -11.96 1.12 5.73
C ALA A 49 -13.36 1.62 6.09
N GLU A 50 -14.13 0.83 6.85
CA GLU A 50 -15.43 1.22 7.40
C GLU A 50 -15.30 2.42 8.34
N ALA A 51 -14.37 2.35 9.31
CA ALA A 51 -14.16 3.41 10.29
C ALA A 51 -13.70 4.74 9.66
N LEU A 52 -12.95 4.67 8.56
CA LEU A 52 -12.50 5.85 7.82
C LEU A 52 -13.53 6.34 6.78
N GLY A 53 -14.61 5.59 6.52
CA GLY A 53 -15.54 5.91 5.44
C GLY A 53 -14.86 5.91 4.06
N SER A 54 -13.97 4.94 3.81
CA SER A 54 -13.18 4.90 2.58
C SER A 54 -14.03 4.63 1.34
N ASP A 55 -13.89 5.45 0.29
CA ASP A 55 -14.59 5.27 -0.99
C ASP A 55 -13.95 4.20 -1.91
N LEU A 56 -12.69 3.86 -1.67
CA LEU A 56 -11.92 2.90 -2.46
C LEU A 56 -10.82 2.25 -1.61
N ILE A 57 -10.70 0.92 -1.67
CA ILE A 57 -9.52 0.22 -1.16
C ILE A 57 -8.61 -0.13 -2.33
N VAL A 58 -7.31 0.20 -2.22
CA VAL A 58 -6.28 -0.21 -3.17
C VAL A 58 -5.33 -1.19 -2.51
N MET A 59 -5.18 -2.38 -3.09
CA MET A 59 -4.26 -3.41 -2.61
C MET A 59 -3.33 -3.87 -3.72
N ALA A 60 -2.02 -3.86 -3.45
CA ALA A 60 -1.06 -4.55 -4.30
C ALA A 60 -1.10 -6.06 -4.01
N THR A 61 -1.21 -6.87 -5.07
CA THR A 61 -1.00 -8.32 -4.98
C THR A 61 0.42 -8.63 -5.41
N HIS A 62 1.15 -9.33 -4.53
CA HIS A 62 2.57 -9.70 -4.68
C HIS A 62 3.54 -8.52 -4.49
N GLY A 63 4.70 -8.79 -3.88
CA GLY A 63 5.78 -7.81 -3.66
C GLY A 63 7.12 -8.39 -4.07
N ARG A 64 8.21 -7.90 -3.46
CA ARG A 64 9.63 -8.23 -3.75
C ARG A 64 10.01 -9.72 -3.75
N SER A 65 9.11 -10.64 -3.38
CA SER A 65 9.35 -12.08 -3.23
C SER A 65 8.92 -12.97 -4.42
N GLY A 66 8.49 -12.39 -5.56
CA GLY A 66 8.60 -13.07 -6.86
C GLY A 66 7.99 -14.48 -6.99
N LEU A 67 6.76 -14.71 -6.53
CA LEU A 67 6.09 -16.01 -6.74
C LEU A 67 5.35 -16.01 -8.08
N ARG A 68 5.89 -16.77 -9.04
CA ARG A 68 5.49 -16.90 -10.46
C ARG A 68 4.15 -17.62 -10.70
N ARG A 69 3.07 -17.33 -9.95
CA ARG A 69 1.75 -17.87 -10.29
C ARG A 69 0.61 -16.97 -9.82
N LEU A 70 -0.35 -16.77 -10.71
CA LEU A 70 -1.53 -15.90 -10.71
C LEU A 70 -2.51 -16.03 -9.51
N LEU A 71 -2.05 -16.14 -8.27
CA LEU A 71 -2.93 -16.29 -7.11
C LEU A 71 -3.30 -14.93 -6.52
N LEU A 72 -4.60 -14.65 -6.38
CA LEU A 72 -5.09 -13.52 -5.60
C LEU A 72 -4.55 -13.70 -4.17
N GLY A 73 -3.62 -12.85 -3.72
CA GLY A 73 -2.92 -13.06 -2.44
C GLY A 73 -3.89 -13.31 -1.28
N SER A 74 -3.53 -14.17 -0.32
CA SER A 74 -4.45 -14.66 0.73
C SER A 74 -5.10 -13.57 1.59
N VAL A 75 -4.47 -12.40 1.70
CA VAL A 75 -5.07 -11.24 2.37
C VAL A 75 -6.11 -10.57 1.47
N THR A 76 -5.79 -10.34 0.20
CA THR A 76 -6.71 -9.75 -0.79
C THR A 76 -7.97 -10.59 -0.96
N GLU A 77 -7.84 -11.92 -1.01
CA GLU A 77 -8.99 -12.84 -1.06
C GLU A 77 -9.92 -12.66 0.15
N ARG A 78 -9.37 -12.54 1.36
CA ARG A 78 -10.15 -12.31 2.58
C ARG A 78 -10.85 -10.95 2.59
N VAL A 79 -10.22 -9.91 2.04
CA VAL A 79 -10.82 -8.57 1.94
C VAL A 79 -11.94 -8.57 0.90
N LEU A 80 -11.74 -9.21 -0.26
CA LEU A 80 -12.71 -9.26 -1.35
C LEU A 80 -14.09 -9.73 -0.89
N HIS A 81 -14.14 -10.73 0.01
CA HIS A 81 -15.41 -11.28 0.51
C HIS A 81 -16.18 -10.35 1.47
N ARG A 82 -15.57 -9.27 1.95
CA ARG A 82 -16.12 -8.43 3.03
C ARG A 82 -15.91 -6.93 2.80
N VAL A 83 -15.54 -6.52 1.58
CA VAL A 83 -15.15 -5.14 1.32
C VAL A 83 -16.38 -4.21 1.38
N PRO A 84 -16.32 -3.09 2.10
CA PRO A 84 -17.46 -2.16 2.23
C PRO A 84 -17.61 -1.24 1.00
N CYS A 85 -16.61 -1.19 0.13
CA CYS A 85 -16.52 -0.30 -1.03
C CYS A 85 -15.74 -0.96 -2.18
N PRO A 86 -15.62 -0.35 -3.36
CA PRO A 86 -14.81 -0.91 -4.45
C PRO A 86 -13.38 -1.30 -4.00
N LEU A 87 -12.90 -2.45 -4.51
CA LEU A 87 -11.54 -2.95 -4.27
C LEU A 87 -10.74 -2.95 -5.58
N LEU A 88 -9.73 -2.09 -5.68
CA LEU A 88 -8.77 -2.07 -6.77
C LEU A 88 -7.55 -2.92 -6.42
N VAL A 89 -7.36 -4.00 -7.18
CA VAL A 89 -6.22 -4.90 -7.02
C VAL A 89 -5.17 -4.62 -8.08
N VAL A 90 -4.01 -4.12 -7.66
CA VAL A 90 -2.89 -3.78 -8.54
C VAL A 90 -1.89 -4.94 -8.57
N LYS A 91 -1.49 -5.37 -9.77
CA LYS A 91 -0.38 -6.33 -9.92
C LYS A 91 0.95 -5.56 -9.86
N SER A 92 1.89 -6.06 -9.08
CA SER A 92 3.23 -5.48 -8.93
C SER A 92 4.21 -5.79 -10.06
N PHE A 93 3.78 -6.58 -11.05
CA PHE A 93 4.51 -6.81 -12.30
C PHE A 93 3.78 -6.06 -13.42
N GLY A 94 4.37 -4.96 -13.90
CA GLY A 94 3.79 -4.12 -14.95
C GLY A 94 4.41 -2.73 -15.00
N HIS A 95 4.04 -1.94 -16.02
CA HIS A 95 4.44 -0.54 -16.16
C HIS A 95 3.97 0.28 -14.95
N SER A 96 4.84 1.17 -14.45
CA SER A 96 4.48 2.15 -13.42
C SER A 96 3.27 2.97 -13.88
N LEU A 97 2.26 3.10 -13.01
CA LEU A 97 1.14 4.04 -13.24
C LEU A 97 1.58 5.50 -13.13
N ARG A 98 2.74 5.77 -12.50
CA ARG A 98 3.37 7.08 -12.60
C ARG A 98 3.99 7.20 -13.99
N ALA A 99 3.53 8.19 -14.76
CA ALA A 99 4.32 8.72 -15.85
C ALA A 99 5.71 9.06 -15.29
N GLN A 100 6.76 8.50 -15.87
CA GLN A 100 8.10 9.00 -15.57
C GLN A 100 8.08 10.50 -15.90
N PRO A 101 8.55 11.40 -15.02
CA PRO A 101 8.73 12.78 -15.42
C PRO A 101 9.58 12.75 -16.68
N ALA A 102 9.00 13.22 -17.79
CA ALA A 102 9.68 13.28 -19.07
C ALA A 102 10.97 14.04 -18.80
N THR A 103 12.09 13.33 -18.74
CA THR A 103 13.39 13.96 -18.50
C THR A 103 13.57 14.96 -19.62
N ALA A 104 13.65 16.22 -19.23
CA ALA A 104 13.93 17.33 -20.10
C ALA A 104 15.08 16.97 -21.06
N ARG A 105 14.75 16.83 -22.34
CA ARG A 105 15.65 17.23 -23.42
C ARG A 105 14.96 18.35 -24.16
N ALA A 106 15.15 19.54 -23.62
CA ALA A 106 15.09 20.76 -24.39
C ALA A 106 16.35 20.89 -25.26
N ARG A 107 16.17 21.62 -26.37
CA ARG A 107 17.15 22.22 -27.31
C ARG A 107 17.49 21.35 -28.51
N GLU A 108 16.86 21.60 -29.66
CA GLU A 108 17.02 22.71 -30.62
C GLU A 108 18.14 22.45 -31.65
N THR A 109 17.86 22.91 -32.88
CA THR A 109 18.76 23.13 -34.04
C THR A 109 19.16 21.86 -34.83
N THR A 110 19.03 21.76 -36.16
CA THR A 110 19.04 22.78 -37.24
C THR A 110 18.31 22.24 -38.48
N ALA A 111 17.68 23.16 -39.21
CA ALA A 111 17.31 23.06 -40.62
C ALA A 111 18.47 22.63 -41.54
N GLY A 112 18.13 22.06 -42.70
CA GLY A 112 19.05 21.78 -43.80
C GLY A 112 18.48 20.74 -44.75
#